data_AF-A0A662AC05-F1
#
_entry.id   AF-A0A662AC05-F1
#
_cell.length_a   1.000
_cell.length_b   1.000
_cell.length_c   1.000
_cell.angle_alpha   90.00
_cell.angle_beta   90.00
_cell.angle_gamma   90.00
#
_symmetry.space_group_name_H-M   'P 1'
#
loop_
_entity.id
_entity.type
_entity.pdbx_description
1 polymer ?
#
loop_
_entity_poly.entity_id
_entity_poly.type
_entity_poly.pdbx_seq_one_letter_code
_entity_poly.pdbx_strand_id
1 'polypeptide(L)'
;MNTKNVIIGILAVLLVSALVWGYKSNNTAIDNKIVTTSENAKVETSDLIASLGKKAKTNYALANAKVALLKSQIALEIDKSKQKAEAELDNAIKYLSEAKNTADEKTKAEIDLLDTKVNTAKKSVVQKKDDALDNVSAAVDEAQIMSEKYNYKFQAEKERNIATVNRKYAELRAEEALLKAKIAAQSEKTYAQAQTYLEEANEWYIRSKEYGNQKTKPYIEQLQKDIEDAQTYLKKKDKEARNKISDILQKAKEFVMEE
;
A
#
# COMPACT_ATOMS: atom_id res chain seq x y z
N MET A 1 -12.91 -3.06 -6.40
CA MET A 1 -11.50 -2.81 -6.75
C MET A 1 -10.97 -4.08 -7.43
N ASN A 2 -10.45 -3.96 -8.65
CA ASN A 2 -10.13 -5.11 -9.51
C ASN A 2 -8.84 -5.79 -8.99
N THR A 3 -8.95 -7.01 -8.47
CA THR A 3 -7.84 -7.85 -7.97
C THR A 3 -6.71 -8.02 -9.00
N LYS A 4 -7.00 -7.76 -10.27
CA LYS A 4 -6.04 -7.75 -11.39
C LYS A 4 -4.85 -6.79 -11.18
N ASN A 5 -5.04 -5.61 -10.59
CA ASN A 5 -3.95 -4.63 -10.48
C ASN A 5 -2.91 -5.00 -9.42
N VAL A 6 -3.30 -5.71 -8.36
CA VAL A 6 -2.38 -6.20 -7.31
C VAL A 6 -1.60 -7.43 -7.79
N ILE A 7 -2.25 -8.28 -8.60
CA ILE A 7 -1.63 -9.46 -9.20
C ILE A 7 -0.54 -9.07 -10.24
N ILE A 8 -0.73 -7.95 -10.95
CA ILE A 8 0.25 -7.43 -11.92
C ILE A 8 1.55 -6.98 -11.23
N GLY A 9 1.49 -6.42 -10.01
CA GLY A 9 2.68 -6.06 -9.23
C GLY A 9 3.52 -7.28 -8.81
N ILE A 10 2.86 -8.37 -8.40
CA ILE A 10 3.53 -9.64 -8.01
C ILE A 10 4.16 -10.35 -9.23
N LEU A 11 3.50 -10.28 -10.40
CA LEU A 11 4.00 -10.88 -11.65
C LEU A 11 5.25 -10.16 -12.20
N ALA A 12 5.38 -8.85 -11.98
CA ALA A 12 6.54 -8.10 -12.45
C ALA A 12 7.82 -8.42 -11.66
N VAL A 13 7.72 -8.67 -10.35
CA VAL A 13 8.83 -9.13 -9.51
C VAL A 13 9.32 -10.51 -9.97
N LEU A 14 8.43 -11.38 -10.46
CA LEU A 14 8.80 -12.69 -11.01
C LEU A 14 9.46 -12.61 -12.40
N LEU A 15 9.18 -11.57 -13.19
CA LEU A 15 9.80 -11.37 -14.51
C LEU A 15 11.27 -10.92 -14.42
N VAL A 16 11.63 -10.13 -13.40
CA VAL A 16 13.04 -9.76 -13.14
C VAL A 16 13.88 -10.98 -12.80
N SER A 17 13.34 -11.95 -12.03
CA SER A 17 14.04 -13.21 -11.76
C SER A 17 14.20 -14.12 -12.98
N ALA A 18 13.30 -14.06 -13.96
CA ALA A 18 13.38 -14.88 -15.17
C ALA A 18 14.43 -14.37 -16.18
N LEU A 19 14.69 -13.05 -16.22
CA LEU A 19 15.73 -12.46 -17.07
C LEU A 19 17.16 -12.78 -16.59
N VAL A 20 17.35 -12.99 -15.28
CA VAL A 20 18.65 -13.39 -14.69
C VAL A 20 19.04 -14.82 -15.09
N TRP A 21 18.08 -15.73 -15.27
CA TRP A 21 18.36 -17.10 -15.73
C TRP A 21 18.66 -17.21 -17.23
N GLY A 22 18.19 -16.25 -18.04
CA GLY A 22 18.39 -16.25 -19.50
C GLY A 22 19.71 -15.64 -19.98
N TYR A 23 20.39 -14.83 -19.16
CA TYR A 23 21.59 -14.08 -19.55
C TYR A 23 22.81 -14.52 -18.73
N LYS A 24 23.51 -15.56 -19.22
CA LYS A 24 24.74 -16.05 -18.61
C LYS A 24 25.88 -15.04 -18.85
N SER A 25 25.96 -14.01 -18.01
CA SER A 25 27.04 -13.02 -17.96
C SER A 25 27.92 -13.31 -16.73
N ASN A 26 29.25 -13.29 -16.90
CA ASN A 26 30.25 -13.60 -15.87
C ASN A 26 30.38 -12.53 -14.75
N ASN A 27 29.31 -11.84 -14.34
CA ASN A 27 29.38 -10.70 -13.42
C ASN A 27 28.56 -10.94 -12.13
N THR A 28 29.00 -11.94 -11.37
CA THR A 28 28.34 -12.52 -10.18
C THR A 28 27.96 -11.52 -9.07
N ALA A 29 28.62 -10.37 -8.99
CA ALA A 29 28.32 -9.34 -7.98
C ALA A 29 27.08 -8.50 -8.31
N ILE A 30 26.82 -8.24 -9.60
CA ILE A 30 25.66 -7.46 -10.05
C ILE A 30 24.40 -8.31 -9.95
N ASP A 31 24.50 -9.60 -10.31
CA ASP A 31 23.39 -10.54 -10.26
C ASP A 31 22.91 -10.79 -8.82
N ASN A 32 23.84 -11.01 -7.87
CA ASN A 32 23.48 -11.21 -6.46
C ASN A 32 22.79 -9.99 -5.84
N LYS A 33 23.23 -8.76 -6.16
CA LYS A 33 22.65 -7.53 -5.59
C LYS A 33 21.26 -7.20 -6.17
N ILE A 34 21.01 -7.55 -7.43
CA ILE A 34 19.69 -7.38 -8.07
C ILE A 34 18.70 -8.40 -7.49
N VAL A 35 19.12 -9.64 -7.28
CA VAL A 35 18.28 -10.69 -6.67
C VAL A 35 17.86 -10.30 -5.25
N THR A 36 18.78 -9.83 -4.41
CA THR A 36 18.46 -9.42 -3.03
C THR A 36 17.54 -8.18 -2.97
N THR A 37 17.74 -7.20 -3.84
CA THR A 37 16.88 -5.99 -3.90
C THR A 37 15.45 -6.37 -4.34
N SER A 38 15.32 -7.29 -5.30
CA SER A 38 14.03 -7.80 -5.76
C SER A 38 13.30 -8.63 -4.70
N GLU A 39 14.03 -9.43 -3.92
CA GLU A 39 13.45 -10.23 -2.83
C GLU A 39 12.94 -9.35 -1.68
N ASN A 40 13.71 -8.33 -1.29
CA ASN A 40 13.30 -7.39 -0.24
C ASN A 40 12.05 -6.59 -0.64
N ALA A 41 12.00 -6.08 -1.88
CA ALA A 41 10.82 -5.37 -2.39
C ALA A 41 9.55 -6.25 -2.42
N LYS A 42 9.71 -7.56 -2.66
CA LYS A 42 8.62 -8.54 -2.61
C LYS A 42 8.08 -8.73 -1.20
N VAL A 43 8.97 -8.87 -0.22
CA VAL A 43 8.61 -9.06 1.18
C VAL A 43 7.90 -7.81 1.71
N GLU A 44 8.46 -6.63 1.48
CA GLU A 44 7.82 -5.36 1.89
C GLU A 44 6.44 -5.16 1.29
N THR A 45 6.27 -5.47 0.01
CA THR A 45 4.96 -5.36 -0.67
C THR A 45 3.95 -6.36 -0.09
N SER A 46 4.41 -7.58 0.20
CA SER A 46 3.58 -8.61 0.85
C SER A 46 3.13 -8.18 2.25
N ASP A 47 4.04 -7.61 3.03
CA ASP A 47 3.76 -7.13 4.39
C ASP A 47 2.79 -5.94 4.40
N LEU A 48 2.94 -5.02 3.45
CA LEU A 48 2.00 -3.91 3.24
C LEU A 48 0.60 -4.41 2.89
N ILE A 49 0.48 -5.41 2.01
CA ILE A 49 -0.80 -6.03 1.63
C ILE A 49 -1.42 -6.75 2.84
N ALA A 50 -0.63 -7.49 3.60
CA ALA A 50 -1.10 -8.20 4.80
C ALA A 50 -1.59 -7.21 5.88
N SER A 51 -0.84 -6.12 6.09
CA SER A 51 -1.22 -5.04 7.01
C SER A 51 -2.52 -4.35 6.58
N LEU A 52 -2.65 -3.97 5.30
CA LEU A 52 -3.88 -3.40 4.76
C LEU A 52 -5.06 -4.37 4.86
N GLY A 53 -4.82 -5.67 4.62
CA GLY A 53 -5.84 -6.71 4.76
C GLY A 53 -6.37 -6.83 6.18
N LYS A 54 -5.49 -6.76 7.20
CA LYS A 54 -5.91 -6.72 8.61
C LYS A 54 -6.74 -5.46 8.90
N LYS A 55 -6.27 -4.28 8.49
CA LYS A 55 -6.98 -3.01 8.72
C LYS A 55 -8.33 -2.95 8.02
N ALA A 56 -8.45 -3.52 6.81
CA ALA A 56 -9.72 -3.62 6.10
C ALA A 56 -10.73 -4.50 6.86
N LYS A 57 -10.27 -5.64 7.42
CA LYS A 57 -11.10 -6.51 8.25
C LYS A 57 -11.57 -5.79 9.52
N THR A 58 -10.67 -5.09 10.21
CA THR A 58 -11.02 -4.27 11.38
C THR A 58 -12.09 -3.24 11.03
N ASN A 59 -11.90 -2.48 9.94
CA ASN A 59 -12.84 -1.43 9.51
C ASN A 59 -14.22 -1.99 9.17
N TYR A 60 -14.27 -3.13 8.46
CA TYR A 60 -15.51 -3.81 8.12
C TYR A 60 -16.27 -4.29 9.37
N ALA A 61 -15.56 -4.89 10.32
CA ALA A 61 -16.16 -5.33 11.58
C ALA A 61 -16.68 -4.15 12.42
N LEU A 62 -15.94 -3.05 12.51
CA LEU A 62 -16.40 -1.81 13.18
C LEU A 62 -17.67 -1.23 12.52
N ALA A 63 -17.73 -1.23 11.19
CA ALA A 63 -18.92 -0.77 10.48
C ALA A 63 -20.14 -1.66 10.77
N ASN A 64 -19.96 -2.99 10.83
CA ASN A 64 -21.04 -3.91 11.19
C ASN A 64 -21.47 -3.76 12.65
N ALA A 65 -20.55 -3.51 13.58
CA ALA A 65 -20.88 -3.20 14.97
C ALA A 65 -21.77 -1.94 15.06
N LYS A 66 -21.41 -0.87 14.33
CA LYS A 66 -22.24 0.35 14.22
C LYS A 66 -23.63 0.05 13.67
N VAL A 67 -23.72 -0.73 12.59
CA VAL A 67 -25.02 -1.11 11.99
C VAL A 67 -25.88 -1.90 12.98
N ALA A 68 -25.30 -2.84 13.72
CA ALA A 68 -26.02 -3.61 14.74
C ALA A 68 -26.52 -2.68 15.87
N LEU A 69 -25.71 -1.73 16.33
CA LEU A 69 -26.14 -0.74 17.33
C LEU A 69 -27.29 0.15 16.83
N LEU A 70 -27.23 0.62 15.59
CA LEU A 70 -28.33 1.37 14.96
C LEU A 70 -29.61 0.53 14.88
N LYS A 71 -29.51 -0.76 14.53
CA LYS A 71 -30.66 -1.67 14.55
C LYS A 71 -31.21 -1.87 15.95
N SER A 72 -30.35 -1.93 16.97
CA SER A 72 -30.79 -2.00 18.37
C SER A 72 -31.55 -0.74 18.78
N GLN A 73 -31.05 0.44 18.41
CA GLN A 73 -31.74 1.71 18.65
C GLN A 73 -33.10 1.75 17.96
N ILE A 74 -33.17 1.39 16.67
CA ILE A 74 -34.43 1.29 15.92
C ILE A 74 -35.40 0.31 16.60
N ALA A 75 -34.88 -0.83 17.08
CA ALA A 75 -35.71 -1.81 17.77
C ALA A 75 -36.33 -1.25 19.06
N LEU A 76 -35.62 -0.40 19.81
CA LEU A 76 -36.15 0.27 21.01
C LEU A 76 -37.10 1.41 20.68
N GLU A 77 -36.75 2.25 19.71
CA GLU A 77 -37.48 3.49 19.39
C GLU A 77 -38.73 3.24 18.54
N ILE A 78 -38.63 2.39 17.53
CA ILE A 78 -39.67 2.19 16.52
C ILE A 78 -40.44 0.90 16.79
N ASP A 79 -39.74 -0.24 16.85
CA ASP A 79 -40.39 -1.55 17.04
C ASP A 79 -40.87 -1.76 18.48
N LYS A 80 -40.42 -0.92 19.42
CA LYS A 80 -40.63 -1.06 20.87
C LYS A 80 -40.31 -2.47 21.38
N SER A 81 -39.31 -3.12 20.80
CA SER A 81 -38.94 -4.51 21.03
C SER A 81 -37.59 -4.63 21.74
N LYS A 82 -37.63 -4.85 23.06
CA LYS A 82 -36.42 -5.08 23.88
C LYS A 82 -35.68 -6.36 23.48
N GLN A 83 -36.40 -7.40 23.06
CA GLN A 83 -35.80 -8.67 22.62
C GLN A 83 -34.99 -8.49 21.33
N LYS A 84 -35.55 -7.78 20.33
CA LYS A 84 -34.80 -7.47 19.10
C LYS A 84 -33.59 -6.58 19.41
N ALA A 85 -33.76 -5.59 20.29
CA ALA A 85 -32.68 -4.72 20.70
C ALA A 85 -31.52 -5.49 21.37
N GLU A 86 -31.83 -6.43 22.26
CA GLU A 86 -30.85 -7.31 22.90
C GLU A 86 -30.10 -8.18 21.89
N ALA A 87 -30.83 -8.81 20.96
CA ALA A 87 -30.20 -9.64 19.92
C ALA A 87 -29.24 -8.85 19.02
N GLU A 88 -29.59 -7.59 18.68
CA GLU A 88 -28.69 -6.73 17.91
C GLU A 88 -27.51 -6.21 18.74
N LEU A 89 -27.65 -6.06 20.07
CA LEU A 89 -26.51 -5.78 20.95
C LEU A 89 -25.55 -6.96 21.03
N ASP A 90 -26.04 -8.20 20.99
CA ASP A 90 -25.19 -9.39 20.87
C ASP A 90 -24.43 -9.43 19.54
N ASN A 91 -25.08 -9.06 18.43
CA ASN A 91 -24.40 -8.90 17.15
C ASN A 91 -23.31 -7.82 17.22
N ALA A 92 -23.59 -6.67 17.85
CA ALA A 92 -22.61 -5.61 18.02
C ALA A 92 -21.37 -6.10 18.79
N ILE A 93 -21.55 -6.78 19.93
CA ILE A 93 -20.45 -7.35 20.72
C ILE A 93 -19.64 -8.36 19.89
N LYS A 94 -20.32 -9.23 19.14
CA LYS A 94 -19.65 -10.17 18.24
C LYS A 94 -18.77 -9.44 17.21
N TYR A 95 -19.29 -8.41 16.55
CA TYR A 95 -18.52 -7.65 15.57
C TYR A 95 -17.37 -6.86 16.20
N LEU A 96 -17.52 -6.34 17.43
CA LEU A 96 -16.41 -5.72 18.15
C LEU A 96 -15.30 -6.73 18.48
N SER A 97 -15.65 -7.97 18.84
CA SER A 97 -14.69 -9.05 19.04
C SER A 97 -13.93 -9.38 17.74
N GLU A 98 -14.63 -9.46 16.60
CA GLU A 98 -14.02 -9.65 15.28
C GLU A 98 -13.06 -8.50 14.91
N ALA A 99 -13.46 -7.26 15.19
CA ALA A 99 -12.62 -6.09 14.98
C ALA A 99 -11.35 -6.16 15.85
N LYS A 100 -11.48 -6.53 17.13
CA LYS A 100 -10.38 -6.63 18.08
C LYS A 100 -9.32 -7.65 17.65
N ASN A 101 -9.74 -8.77 17.04
CA ASN A 101 -8.83 -9.83 16.59
C ASN A 101 -7.89 -9.40 15.45
N THR A 102 -8.25 -8.35 14.71
CA THR A 102 -7.48 -7.87 13.56
C THR A 102 -6.89 -6.47 13.76
N ALA A 103 -7.33 -5.77 14.80
CA ALA A 103 -6.84 -4.46 15.22
C ALA A 103 -5.38 -4.46 15.71
N ASP A 104 -4.70 -3.33 15.53
CA ASP A 104 -3.47 -3.04 16.26
C ASP A 104 -3.74 -2.73 17.74
N GLU A 105 -2.71 -2.75 18.59
CA GLU A 105 -2.84 -2.60 20.05
C GLU A 105 -3.55 -1.31 20.46
N LYS A 106 -3.27 -0.19 19.77
CA LYS A 106 -3.92 1.09 20.06
C LYS A 106 -5.42 1.01 19.76
N THR A 107 -5.77 0.41 18.63
CA THR A 107 -7.18 0.27 18.21
C THR A 107 -7.91 -0.73 19.09
N LYS A 108 -7.25 -1.80 19.56
CA LYS A 108 -7.83 -2.75 20.54
C LYS A 108 -8.27 -2.05 21.83
N ALA A 109 -7.45 -1.16 22.37
CA ALA A 109 -7.80 -0.39 23.56
C ALA A 109 -9.02 0.52 23.33
N GLU A 110 -9.11 1.17 22.17
CA GLU A 110 -10.29 1.95 21.81
C GLU A 110 -11.54 1.04 21.68
N ILE A 111 -11.41 -0.14 21.06
CA ILE A 111 -12.49 -1.13 20.92
C ILE A 111 -12.99 -1.62 22.28
N ASP A 112 -12.10 -1.85 23.25
CA ASP A 112 -12.48 -2.29 24.60
C ASP A 112 -13.34 -1.27 25.36
N LEU A 113 -13.07 0.01 25.14
CA LEU A 113 -13.91 1.08 25.68
C LEU A 113 -15.30 1.06 25.05
N LEU A 114 -15.39 0.86 23.74
CA LEU A 114 -16.67 0.73 23.05
C LEU A 114 -17.43 -0.52 23.49
N ASP A 115 -16.75 -1.67 23.62
CA ASP A 115 -17.34 -2.92 24.08
C ASP A 115 -17.93 -2.79 25.49
N THR A 116 -17.25 -2.06 26.38
CA THR A 116 -17.78 -1.75 27.73
C THR A 116 -19.09 -0.94 27.66
N LYS A 117 -19.17 0.04 26.74
CA LYS A 117 -20.40 0.84 26.53
C LYS A 117 -21.53 -0.02 25.96
N VAL A 118 -21.25 -0.87 24.98
CA VAL A 118 -22.24 -1.80 24.40
C VAL A 118 -22.75 -2.79 25.45
N ASN A 119 -21.87 -3.36 26.28
CA ASN A 119 -22.28 -4.23 27.38
C ASN A 119 -23.13 -3.49 28.43
N THR A 120 -22.82 -2.24 28.72
CA THR A 120 -23.66 -1.38 29.59
C THR A 120 -25.05 -1.18 28.99
N ALA A 121 -25.13 -0.84 27.70
CA ALA A 121 -26.39 -0.70 26.98
C ALA A 121 -27.20 -1.99 27.01
N LYS A 122 -26.56 -3.14 26.70
CA LYS A 122 -27.20 -4.47 26.79
C LYS A 122 -27.79 -4.74 28.17
N LYS A 123 -27.01 -4.47 29.23
CA LYS A 123 -27.48 -4.66 30.60
C LYS A 123 -28.72 -3.80 30.88
N SER A 124 -28.76 -2.54 30.43
CA SER A 124 -29.92 -1.67 30.62
C SER A 124 -31.15 -2.18 29.85
N VAL A 125 -30.99 -2.69 28.61
CA VAL A 125 -32.07 -3.33 27.85
C VAL A 125 -32.63 -4.56 28.59
N VAL A 126 -31.76 -5.48 29.00
CA VAL A 126 -32.12 -6.74 29.68
C VAL A 126 -32.82 -6.47 31.02
N GLN A 127 -32.29 -5.53 31.80
CA GLN A 127 -32.85 -5.14 33.09
C GLN A 127 -34.09 -4.24 32.96
N LYS A 128 -34.53 -3.95 31.73
CA LYS A 128 -35.70 -3.13 31.41
C LYS A 128 -35.66 -1.74 32.05
N LYS A 129 -34.47 -1.15 32.21
CA LYS A 129 -34.33 0.19 32.77
C LYS A 129 -34.91 1.24 31.83
N ASP A 130 -35.32 2.36 32.41
CA ASP A 130 -35.85 3.51 31.65
C ASP A 130 -34.75 4.20 30.82
N ASP A 131 -33.49 4.11 31.27
CA ASP A 131 -32.30 4.64 30.58
C ASP A 131 -31.76 3.73 29.46
N ALA A 132 -32.47 2.66 29.11
CA ALA A 132 -32.00 1.69 28.12
C ALA A 132 -31.76 2.34 26.74
N LEU A 133 -32.66 3.22 26.32
CA LEU A 133 -32.53 3.91 25.04
C LEU A 133 -31.36 4.89 25.02
N ASP A 134 -31.18 5.66 26.10
CA ASP A 134 -30.09 6.62 26.22
C ASP A 134 -28.73 5.92 26.20
N ASN A 135 -28.61 4.78 26.89
CA ASN A 135 -27.39 3.98 26.88
C ASN A 135 -27.09 3.37 25.50
N VAL A 136 -28.11 2.91 24.76
CA VAL A 136 -27.94 2.41 23.38
C VAL A 136 -27.53 3.56 22.46
N SER A 137 -28.16 4.73 22.57
CA SER A 137 -27.83 5.91 21.76
C SER A 137 -26.40 6.38 22.00
N ALA A 138 -25.97 6.44 23.27
CA ALA A 138 -24.59 6.75 23.61
C ALA A 138 -23.60 5.71 23.04
N ALA A 139 -23.95 4.43 22.98
CA ALA A 139 -23.11 3.43 22.33
C ALA A 139 -23.07 3.59 20.79
N VAL A 140 -24.19 3.98 20.16
CA VAL A 140 -24.27 4.29 18.73
C VAL A 140 -23.35 5.46 18.37
N ASP A 141 -23.42 6.57 19.11
CA ASP A 141 -22.62 7.77 18.86
C ASP A 141 -21.11 7.46 18.90
N GLU A 142 -20.68 6.66 19.87
CA GLU A 142 -19.28 6.29 20.00
C GLU A 142 -18.83 5.29 18.94
N ALA A 143 -19.68 4.35 18.56
CA ALA A 143 -19.41 3.47 17.43
C ALA A 143 -19.33 4.27 16.12
N GLN A 144 -20.14 5.32 15.96
CA GLN A 144 -20.06 6.23 14.83
C GLN A 144 -18.73 6.96 14.78
N ILE A 145 -18.35 7.64 15.86
CA ILE A 145 -17.08 8.39 15.96
C ILE A 145 -15.89 7.46 15.68
N MET A 146 -15.87 6.26 16.29
CA MET A 146 -14.82 5.29 16.07
C MET A 146 -14.76 4.80 14.62
N SER A 147 -15.91 4.40 14.05
CA SER A 147 -15.98 3.89 12.68
C SER A 147 -15.52 4.93 11.66
N GLU A 148 -15.93 6.18 11.82
CA GLU A 148 -15.52 7.27 10.92
C GLU A 148 -14.02 7.59 11.04
N LYS A 149 -13.51 7.71 12.28
CA LYS A 149 -12.08 7.93 12.55
C LYS A 149 -11.22 6.81 11.97
N TYR A 150 -11.63 5.56 12.15
CA TYR A 150 -10.86 4.41 11.67
C TYR A 150 -10.94 4.27 10.15
N ASN A 151 -12.12 4.48 9.55
CA ASN A 151 -12.27 4.49 8.11
C ASN A 151 -11.41 5.58 7.47
N TYR A 152 -11.40 6.80 8.02
CA TYR A 152 -10.52 7.88 7.53
C TYR A 152 -9.05 7.48 7.54
N LYS A 153 -8.55 6.94 8.65
CA LYS A 153 -7.17 6.46 8.77
C LYS A 153 -6.88 5.34 7.75
N PHE A 154 -7.81 4.39 7.62
CA PHE A 154 -7.68 3.29 6.67
C PHE A 154 -7.62 3.79 5.22
N GLN A 155 -8.48 4.72 4.81
CA GLN A 155 -8.43 5.29 3.46
C GLN A 155 -7.11 6.02 3.20
N ALA A 156 -6.68 6.88 4.13
CA ALA A 156 -5.42 7.61 4.01
C ALA A 156 -4.20 6.69 3.89
N GLU A 157 -4.17 5.62 4.67
CA GLU A 157 -3.09 4.63 4.61
C GLU A 157 -3.16 3.76 3.36
N LYS A 158 -4.36 3.34 2.94
CA LYS A 158 -4.58 2.62 1.69
C LYS A 158 -4.07 3.43 0.50
N GLU A 159 -4.43 4.71 0.42
CA GLU A 159 -3.97 5.61 -0.63
C GLU A 159 -2.45 5.78 -0.60
N ARG A 160 -1.87 6.00 0.58
CA ARG A 160 -0.41 6.09 0.75
C ARG A 160 0.30 4.83 0.27
N ASN A 161 -0.18 3.65 0.69
CA ASN A 161 0.45 2.38 0.36
C ASN A 161 0.30 2.06 -1.14
N ILE A 162 -0.84 2.38 -1.76
CA ILE A 162 -1.01 2.25 -3.22
C ILE A 162 -0.02 3.16 -3.95
N ALA A 163 0.11 4.42 -3.52
CA ALA A 163 1.09 5.34 -4.09
C ALA A 163 2.52 4.80 -3.95
N THR A 164 2.91 4.32 -2.77
CA THR A 164 4.23 3.70 -2.55
C THR A 164 4.47 2.51 -3.47
N VAL A 165 3.51 1.58 -3.59
CA VAL A 165 3.66 0.39 -4.45
C VAL A 165 3.76 0.79 -5.92
N ASN A 166 2.91 1.70 -6.41
CA ASN A 166 2.96 2.16 -7.79
C ASN A 166 4.27 2.88 -8.10
N ARG A 167 4.77 3.69 -7.16
CA ARG A 167 6.07 4.35 -7.26
C ARG A 167 7.20 3.33 -7.38
N LYS A 168 7.33 2.42 -6.42
CA LYS A 168 8.38 1.39 -6.41
C LYS A 168 8.33 0.52 -7.67
N TYR A 169 7.13 0.18 -8.14
CA TYR A 169 6.96 -0.52 -9.41
C TYR A 169 7.52 0.28 -10.60
N ALA A 170 7.17 1.56 -10.70
CA ALA A 170 7.66 2.42 -11.76
C ALA A 170 9.19 2.62 -11.69
N GLU A 171 9.78 2.76 -10.49
CA GLU A 171 11.22 2.83 -10.28
C GLU A 171 11.93 1.54 -10.75
N LEU A 172 11.42 0.36 -10.38
CA LEU A 172 11.97 -0.92 -10.83
C LEU A 172 11.93 -1.07 -12.36
N ARG A 173 10.85 -0.62 -13.00
CA ARG A 173 10.72 -0.60 -14.47
C ARG A 173 11.71 0.36 -15.12
N ALA A 174 11.95 1.51 -14.50
CA ALA A 174 12.96 2.45 -14.97
C ALA A 174 14.38 1.87 -14.85
N GLU A 175 14.70 1.22 -13.74
CA GLU A 175 15.98 0.54 -13.54
C GLU A 175 16.21 -0.62 -14.53
N GLU A 176 15.16 -1.40 -14.81
CA GLU A 176 15.18 -2.44 -15.85
C GLU A 176 15.54 -1.84 -17.22
N ALA A 177 14.91 -0.73 -17.59
CA ALA A 177 15.17 -0.03 -18.84
C ALA A 177 16.58 0.57 -18.89
N LEU A 178 17.07 1.17 -17.79
CA LEU A 178 18.46 1.64 -17.70
C LEU A 178 19.48 0.49 -17.86
N LEU A 179 19.20 -0.69 -17.31
CA LEU A 179 20.05 -1.86 -17.49
C LEU A 179 20.11 -2.30 -18.95
N LYS A 180 18.95 -2.34 -19.63
CA LYS A 180 18.87 -2.61 -21.08
C LYS A 180 19.64 -1.56 -21.89
N ALA A 181 19.50 -0.28 -21.54
CA ALA A 181 20.25 0.81 -22.16
C ALA A 181 21.76 0.64 -22.00
N LYS A 182 22.22 0.27 -20.80
CA LYS A 182 23.64 0.01 -20.51
C LYS A 182 24.20 -1.15 -21.33
N ILE A 183 23.43 -2.21 -21.52
CA ILE A 183 23.81 -3.37 -22.36
C ILE A 183 23.89 -2.94 -23.82
N ALA A 184 22.88 -2.24 -24.32
CA ALA A 184 22.85 -1.75 -25.71
C ALA A 184 23.94 -0.69 -26.00
N ALA A 185 24.37 0.08 -25.00
CA ALA A 185 25.45 1.06 -25.15
C ALA A 185 26.86 0.44 -25.25
N GLN A 186 26.99 -0.89 -25.24
CA GLN A 186 28.30 -1.57 -25.39
C GLN A 186 28.83 -1.55 -26.83
N SER A 187 27.96 -1.31 -27.82
CA SER A 187 28.32 -1.30 -29.23
C SER A 187 27.65 -0.13 -29.93
N GLU A 188 28.40 0.59 -30.78
CA GLU A 188 27.87 1.70 -31.58
C GLU A 188 26.71 1.25 -32.49
N LYS A 189 26.72 -0.03 -32.91
CA LYS A 189 25.65 -0.62 -33.74
C LYS A 189 24.29 -0.65 -33.02
N THR A 190 24.30 -0.58 -31.69
CA THR A 190 23.10 -0.71 -30.85
C THR A 190 22.77 0.58 -30.10
N TYR A 191 23.39 1.71 -30.44
CA TYR A 191 23.12 3.00 -29.78
C TYR A 191 21.69 3.51 -29.98
N ALA A 192 21.07 3.24 -31.14
CA ALA A 192 19.65 3.56 -31.33
C ALA A 192 18.75 2.79 -30.35
N GLN A 193 19.08 1.52 -30.06
CA GLN A 193 18.36 0.73 -29.05
C GLN A 193 18.63 1.27 -27.63
N ALA A 194 19.87 1.66 -27.34
CA ALA A 194 20.20 2.29 -26.06
C ALA A 194 19.40 3.58 -25.84
N GLN A 195 19.22 4.39 -26.89
CA GLN A 195 18.41 5.61 -26.85
C GLN A 195 16.95 5.28 -26.52
N THR A 196 16.33 4.30 -27.20
CA THR A 196 14.96 3.86 -26.89
C THR A 196 14.79 3.39 -25.46
N TYR A 197 15.77 2.64 -24.91
CA TYR A 197 15.70 2.19 -23.52
C TYR A 197 15.88 3.33 -22.51
N LEU A 198 16.64 4.39 -22.84
CA LEU A 198 16.70 5.58 -21.99
C LEU A 198 15.38 6.36 -22.02
N GLU A 199 14.70 6.42 -23.16
CA GLU A 199 13.36 7.01 -23.26
C GLU A 199 12.36 6.22 -22.41
N GLU A 200 12.36 4.89 -22.50
CA GLU A 200 11.54 4.02 -21.63
C GLU A 200 11.84 4.26 -20.14
N ALA A 201 13.11 4.35 -19.75
CA ALA A 201 13.48 4.65 -18.36
C ALA A 201 12.93 6.00 -17.90
N ASN A 202 13.04 7.04 -18.73
CA ASN A 202 12.52 8.37 -18.42
C ASN A 202 10.99 8.36 -18.25
N GLU A 203 10.27 7.69 -19.15
CA GLU A 203 8.81 7.54 -19.05
C GLU A 203 8.39 6.86 -17.73
N TRP A 204 9.11 5.83 -17.30
CA TRP A 204 8.85 5.18 -16.02
C TRP A 204 9.18 6.08 -14.82
N TYR A 205 10.23 6.89 -14.87
CA TYR A 205 10.48 7.88 -13.84
C TYR A 205 9.44 9.01 -13.81
N ILE A 206 8.89 9.44 -14.96
CA ILE A 206 7.75 10.36 -15.00
C ILE A 206 6.57 9.76 -14.21
N ARG A 207 6.22 8.51 -14.48
CA ARG A 207 5.15 7.79 -13.76
C ARG A 207 5.46 7.64 -12.28
N SER A 208 6.70 7.33 -11.91
CA SER A 208 7.12 7.27 -10.51
C SER A 208 6.91 8.61 -9.80
N LYS A 209 7.22 9.73 -10.47
CA LYS A 209 7.07 11.09 -9.92
C LYS A 209 5.63 11.44 -9.56
N GLU A 210 4.66 10.93 -10.31
CA GLU A 210 3.22 11.12 -10.02
C GLU A 210 2.84 10.60 -8.63
N TYR A 211 3.50 9.53 -8.19
CA TYR A 211 3.31 8.90 -6.88
C TYR A 211 4.34 9.33 -5.84
N GLY A 212 5.25 10.26 -6.19
CA GLY A 212 6.29 10.76 -5.32
C GLY A 212 5.79 11.71 -4.23
N ASN A 213 6.48 11.73 -3.11
CA ASN A 213 6.29 12.71 -2.04
C ASN A 213 7.29 13.88 -2.19
N GLN A 214 7.26 14.85 -1.27
CA GLN A 214 8.15 16.02 -1.33
C GLN A 214 9.65 15.68 -1.26
N LYS A 215 10.02 14.54 -0.68
CA LYS A 215 11.41 14.08 -0.60
C LYS A 215 11.83 13.35 -1.88
N THR A 216 10.94 12.55 -2.47
CA THR A 216 11.28 11.70 -3.62
C THR A 216 11.17 12.41 -4.96
N LYS A 217 10.29 13.40 -5.09
CA LYS A 217 10.12 14.16 -6.35
C LYS A 217 11.40 14.85 -6.85
N PRO A 218 12.15 15.61 -6.03
CA PRO A 218 13.38 16.26 -6.48
C PRO A 218 14.45 15.25 -6.93
N TYR A 219 14.50 14.10 -6.26
CA TYR A 219 15.43 13.04 -6.62
C TYR A 219 15.09 12.42 -7.99
N ILE A 220 13.81 12.11 -8.22
CA ILE A 220 13.34 11.60 -9.51
C ILE A 220 13.65 12.62 -10.62
N GLU A 221 13.45 13.91 -10.37
CA GLU A 221 13.79 14.97 -11.34
C GLU A 221 15.27 15.01 -11.68
N GLN A 222 16.15 14.77 -10.70
CA GLN A 222 17.58 14.67 -10.96
C GLN A 222 17.92 13.45 -11.83
N LEU A 223 17.29 12.29 -11.59
CA LEU A 223 17.48 11.11 -12.45
C LEU A 223 17.00 11.36 -13.89
N GLN A 224 15.88 12.05 -14.07
CA GLN A 224 15.37 12.41 -15.39
C GLN A 224 16.36 13.30 -16.14
N LYS A 225 16.91 14.31 -15.46
CA LYS A 225 17.94 15.17 -16.04
C LYS A 225 19.20 14.40 -16.41
N ASP A 226 19.68 13.51 -15.54
CA ASP A 226 20.85 12.69 -15.83
C ASP A 226 20.60 11.75 -17.03
N ILE A 227 19.37 11.25 -17.21
CA ILE A 227 18.98 10.46 -18.39
C ILE A 227 19.02 11.29 -19.67
N GLU A 228 18.48 12.51 -19.65
CA GLU A 228 18.54 13.45 -20.80
C GLU A 228 19.99 13.77 -21.19
N ASP A 229 20.87 13.96 -20.21
CA ASP A 229 22.30 14.12 -20.44
C ASP A 229 22.88 12.88 -21.12
N ALA A 230 22.63 11.67 -20.59
CA ALA A 230 23.12 10.42 -21.17
C ALA A 230 22.63 10.19 -22.61
N GLN A 231 21.38 10.56 -22.92
CA GLN A 231 20.84 10.53 -24.29
C GLN A 231 21.63 11.45 -25.23
N THR A 232 22.04 12.63 -24.75
CA THR A 232 22.86 13.56 -25.54
C THR A 232 24.23 12.98 -25.89
N TYR A 233 24.86 12.25 -24.94
CA TYR A 233 26.12 11.54 -25.19
C TYR A 233 25.94 10.39 -26.18
N LEU A 234 24.86 9.61 -26.08
CA LEU A 234 24.56 8.54 -27.05
C LEU A 234 24.37 9.07 -28.48
N LYS A 235 23.67 10.20 -28.64
CA LYS A 235 23.47 10.84 -29.96
C LYS A 235 24.80 11.26 -30.60
N LYS A 236 25.77 11.67 -29.79
CA LYS A 236 27.13 12.02 -30.24
C LYS A 236 28.02 10.80 -30.49
N LYS A 237 27.49 9.58 -30.28
CA LYS A 237 28.23 8.32 -30.27
C LYS A 237 29.42 8.33 -29.31
N ASP A 238 29.25 9.04 -28.20
CA ASP A 238 30.30 9.20 -27.21
C ASP A 238 30.39 7.94 -26.35
N LYS A 239 31.62 7.41 -26.19
CA LYS A 239 31.90 6.26 -25.34
C LYS A 239 31.63 6.55 -23.86
N GLU A 240 31.59 7.83 -23.47
CA GLU A 240 31.22 8.27 -22.12
C GLU A 240 29.76 7.97 -21.76
N ALA A 241 28.87 7.79 -22.76
CA ALA A 241 27.46 7.50 -22.52
C ALA A 241 27.26 6.28 -21.60
N ARG A 242 28.09 5.24 -21.77
CA ARG A 242 28.01 4.03 -20.96
C ARG A 242 28.31 4.29 -19.48
N ASN A 243 29.26 5.18 -19.19
CA ASN A 243 29.63 5.53 -17.81
C ASN A 243 28.48 6.31 -17.17
N LYS A 244 27.91 7.29 -17.88
CA LYS A 244 26.74 8.05 -17.41
C LYS A 244 25.55 7.15 -17.09
N ILE A 245 25.21 6.21 -17.97
CA ILE A 245 24.12 5.25 -17.71
C ILE A 245 24.43 4.40 -16.46
N SER A 246 25.69 4.04 -16.24
CA SER A 246 26.10 3.31 -15.03
C SER A 246 25.96 4.15 -13.76
N ASP A 247 26.31 5.42 -13.80
CA ASP A 247 26.19 6.35 -12.67
C ASP A 247 24.72 6.56 -12.29
N ILE A 248 23.84 6.71 -13.29
CA ILE A 248 22.38 6.83 -13.09
C ILE A 248 21.84 5.57 -12.39
N LEU A 249 22.22 4.38 -12.87
CA LEU A 249 21.86 3.10 -12.25
C LEU A 249 22.35 2.97 -10.81
N GLN A 250 23.52 3.50 -10.49
CA GLN A 250 24.06 3.47 -9.14
C GLN A 250 23.27 4.40 -8.22
N LYS A 251 23.07 5.66 -8.64
CA LYS A 251 22.23 6.62 -7.92
C LYS A 251 20.86 6.03 -7.63
N ALA A 252 20.18 5.52 -8.67
CA ALA A 252 18.85 4.90 -8.57
C ALA A 252 18.77 3.89 -7.42
N LYS A 253 19.77 3.00 -7.32
CA LYS A 253 19.85 1.96 -6.29
C LYS A 253 20.15 2.48 -4.89
N GLU A 254 20.97 3.51 -4.76
CA GLU A 254 21.30 4.10 -3.46
C GLU A 254 20.07 4.72 -2.81
N PHE A 255 19.21 5.36 -3.62
CA PHE A 255 17.99 5.99 -3.13
C PHE A 255 16.89 5.00 -2.71
N VAL A 256 16.76 3.86 -3.41
CA VAL A 256 15.80 2.81 -3.05
C VAL A 256 16.13 2.15 -1.70
N MET A 257 17.39 2.24 -1.23
CA MET A 257 17.83 1.68 0.06
C MET A 257 17.74 2.66 1.24
N GLU A 258 17.54 3.96 1.01
CA GLU A 258 17.50 5.00 2.05
C GLU A 258 16.07 5.36 2.55
N GLU A 259 15.03 4.76 1.98
CA GLU A 259 13.63 4.85 2.45
C GLU A 259 13.26 3.72 3.42
#